data_AF-A0A6A3G8S7-F1
#
_entry.id   AF-A0A6A3G8S7-F1
#
_cell.length_a   1.000
_cell.length_b   1.000
_cell.length_c   1.000
_cell.angle_alpha   90.00
_cell.angle_beta   90.00
_cell.angle_gamma   90.00
#
_symmetry.space_group_name_H-M   'P 1'
#
loop_
_entity.id
_entity.type
_entity.pdbx_description
1 polymer ?
#
loop_
_entity_poly.entity_id
_entity_poly.type
_entity_poly.pdbx_seq_one_letter_code
_entity_poly.pdbx_strand_id
1 'polypeptide(L)'
;MGTEGEAFGVGNAPSAETGDQGPTLALANLTDDFQIVSPPKARGRPKKNPQAVKAKRKQAVAMVQDDLDMHERQMSLLTVYELLDGVPTYKSSHETLLQFKQFMFASKPKPPIAHEIAKLPPTKPLMRPEEVVRIFPMELINKCTAKVTAYQAKKQGTLEMQLALEIVGVGVFANSTVALMRKWHTAAKTVKKIKRALTWIAQLDFTRYGNSSFYIEEDPAIPTLLESLPIL
;
A
#
# COMPACT_ATOMS: atom_id res chain seq x y z
N MET A 1 -27.12 -42.86 62.22
CA MET A 1 -26.54 -43.92 61.35
C MET A 1 -25.35 -43.29 60.66
N GLY A 2 -24.16 -43.28 61.26
CA GLY A 2 -23.25 -44.42 61.46
C GLY A 2 -22.14 -44.28 60.39
N THR A 3 -21.02 -43.57 60.65
CA THR A 3 -19.73 -44.06 61.24
C THR A 3 -19.17 -45.24 60.42
N GLU A 4 -17.93 -45.34 59.94
CA GLU A 4 -16.56 -44.92 60.34
C GLU A 4 -15.68 -44.94 59.05
N GLY A 5 -14.43 -44.46 58.98
CA GLY A 5 -13.49 -44.11 60.04
C GLY A 5 -12.22 -43.40 59.57
N GLU A 6 -11.62 -42.76 60.57
CA GLU A 6 -10.31 -42.14 60.76
C GLU A 6 -9.11 -43.06 60.37
N ALA A 7 -7.88 -42.58 60.17
CA ALA A 7 -7.09 -41.95 61.24
C ALA A 7 -5.86 -41.11 60.81
N PHE A 8 -5.60 -40.16 61.70
CA PHE A 8 -4.44 -39.29 61.91
C PHE A 8 -3.12 -40.04 62.22
N GLY A 9 -2.00 -39.33 62.07
CA GLY A 9 -0.75 -39.65 62.77
C GLY A 9 0.40 -38.68 62.48
N VAL A 10 0.63 -37.72 63.39
CA VAL A 10 1.82 -36.85 63.48
C VAL A 10 2.87 -37.53 64.37
N GLY A 11 4.18 -37.39 64.07
CA GLY A 11 5.20 -37.53 65.10
C GLY A 11 6.64 -37.90 64.66
N ASN A 12 7.55 -36.95 64.87
CA ASN A 12 8.96 -37.04 65.32
C ASN A 12 10.03 -37.91 64.61
N ALA A 13 11.18 -37.25 64.38
CA ALA A 13 12.52 -37.82 64.17
C ALA A 13 13.07 -38.49 65.46
N PRO A 14 14.10 -39.37 65.40
CA PRO A 14 15.49 -38.89 65.46
C PRO A 14 16.57 -39.73 64.72
N SER A 15 17.71 -39.04 64.51
CA SER A 15 19.14 -39.38 64.46
C SER A 15 19.69 -40.81 64.35
N ALA A 16 20.73 -40.99 63.51
CA ALA A 16 22.07 -41.56 63.80
C ALA A 16 22.82 -41.76 62.45
N GLU A 17 23.86 -41.00 62.12
CA GLU A 17 25.28 -41.16 62.51
C GLU A 17 25.97 -42.44 62.04
N THR A 18 27.03 -42.27 61.23
CA THR A 18 28.38 -42.91 61.24
C THR A 18 28.93 -42.98 59.81
N GLY A 19 30.18 -42.69 59.47
CA GLY A 19 31.40 -42.26 60.17
C GLY A 19 32.35 -41.69 59.09
N ASP A 20 33.06 -40.59 59.33
CA ASP A 20 34.42 -40.48 59.88
C ASP A 20 35.54 -40.48 58.80
N GLN A 21 36.52 -39.59 59.05
CA GLN A 21 37.90 -39.48 58.51
C GLN A 21 38.21 -38.64 57.23
N GLY A 22 38.49 -37.35 57.47
CA GLY A 22 39.71 -36.60 57.04
C GLY A 22 39.99 -36.33 55.54
N PRO A 23 40.80 -35.30 55.16
CA PRO A 23 41.75 -34.54 55.96
C PRO A 23 41.49 -33.02 56.01
N THR A 24 41.89 -32.40 57.11
CA THR A 24 42.13 -30.95 57.21
C THR A 24 43.27 -30.57 56.26
N LEU A 25 42.96 -29.91 55.15
CA LEU A 25 43.94 -29.22 54.33
C LEU A 25 44.05 -27.77 54.77
N ALA A 26 45.28 -27.43 55.16
CA ALA A 26 45.69 -26.15 55.67
C ALA A 26 45.27 -24.99 54.75
N LEU A 27 44.82 -23.90 55.38
CA LEU A 27 44.65 -22.59 54.76
C LEU A 27 46.02 -22.06 54.33
N ALA A 28 46.49 -22.49 53.17
CA ALA A 28 47.64 -21.90 52.51
C ALA A 28 47.17 -20.66 51.75
N ASN A 29 47.76 -19.52 52.07
CA ASN A 29 47.61 -18.26 51.37
C ASN A 29 47.74 -18.45 49.85
N LEU A 30 46.62 -18.41 49.16
CA LEU A 30 46.54 -18.05 47.75
C LEU A 30 45.80 -16.72 47.71
N THR A 31 46.58 -15.65 47.65
CA THR A 31 46.19 -14.41 46.98
C THR A 31 45.78 -14.76 45.56
N ASP A 32 44.51 -15.08 45.37
CA ASP A 32 43.89 -15.16 44.06
C ASP A 32 42.64 -14.29 44.11
N ASP A 33 42.78 -13.07 43.58
CA ASP A 33 41.66 -12.17 43.33
C ASP A 33 40.71 -12.88 42.37
N PHE A 34 39.72 -13.60 42.92
CA PHE A 34 38.63 -14.15 42.13
C PHE A 34 37.78 -12.97 41.64
N GLN A 35 38.19 -12.37 40.50
CA GLN A 35 37.37 -11.37 39.83
C GLN A 35 36.12 -12.09 39.31
N ILE A 36 35.02 -11.93 40.05
CA ILE A 36 33.68 -12.26 39.57
C ILE A 36 33.39 -11.28 38.43
N VAL A 37 33.79 -11.63 37.22
CA VAL A 37 33.41 -10.89 36.02
C VAL A 37 31.89 -11.01 35.90
N SER A 38 31.21 -9.87 36.08
CA SER A 38 29.75 -9.82 35.93
C SER A 38 29.38 -10.42 34.56
N PRO A 39 28.32 -11.26 34.48
CA PRO A 39 27.90 -11.84 33.22
C PRO A 39 27.78 -10.75 32.15
N PRO A 40 28.14 -11.03 30.89
CA PRO A 40 27.95 -10.07 29.81
C PRO A 40 26.50 -9.58 29.86
N LYS A 41 26.30 -8.25 30.01
CA LYS A 41 24.97 -7.64 30.09
C LYS A 41 24.10 -8.26 29.00
N ALA A 42 23.01 -8.91 29.41
CA ALA A 42 22.05 -9.49 28.48
C ALA A 42 21.75 -8.43 27.42
N ARG A 43 22.02 -8.74 26.14
CA ARG A 43 21.60 -7.89 25.03
C ARG A 43 20.11 -7.65 25.23
N GLY A 44 19.77 -6.41 25.58
CA GLY A 44 18.43 -6.05 26.03
C GLY A 44 17.38 -6.59 25.08
N ARG A 45 16.24 -7.01 25.64
CA ARG A 45 15.07 -7.49 24.91
C ARG A 45 14.88 -6.69 23.61
N PRO A 46 14.68 -7.34 22.45
CA PRO A 46 14.45 -6.63 21.19
C PRO A 46 13.38 -5.56 21.39
N LYS A 47 13.76 -4.30 21.17
CA LYS A 47 12.90 -3.14 21.38
C LYS A 47 11.63 -3.39 20.56
N LYS A 48 10.45 -3.43 21.20
CA LYS A 48 9.17 -3.55 20.48
C LYS A 48 9.07 -2.35 19.54
N ASN A 49 9.27 -2.56 18.24
CA ASN A 49 9.07 -1.49 17.27
C ASN A 49 7.64 -0.95 17.41
N PRO A 50 7.45 0.38 17.44
CA PRO A 50 6.13 0.99 17.56
C PRO A 50 5.19 0.42 16.49
N GLN A 51 3.93 0.16 16.86
CA GLN A 51 2.92 -0.43 15.97
C GLN A 51 2.83 0.30 14.62
N ALA A 52 2.96 1.63 14.63
CA ALA A 52 2.99 2.46 13.43
C ALA A 52 4.12 2.11 12.44
N VAL A 53 5.32 1.78 12.94
CA VAL A 53 6.46 1.39 12.09
C VAL A 53 6.21 0.05 11.42
N LYS A 54 5.63 -0.91 12.17
CA LYS A 54 5.23 -2.21 11.61
C LYS A 54 4.14 -2.06 10.55
N ALA A 55 3.14 -1.21 10.79
CA ALA A 55 2.07 -0.94 9.84
C ALA A 55 2.59 -0.32 8.53
N LYS A 56 3.48 0.68 8.62
CA LYS A 56 4.14 1.29 7.44
C LYS A 56 4.92 0.27 6.64
N ARG A 57 5.69 -0.60 7.31
CA ARG A 57 6.43 -1.68 6.62
C ARG A 57 5.47 -2.65 5.92
N LYS A 58 4.39 -3.08 6.59
CA LYS A 58 3.38 -3.97 5.99
C LYS A 58 2.74 -3.35 4.76
N GLN A 59 2.41 -2.05 4.82
CA GLN A 59 1.87 -1.32 3.68
C GLN A 59 2.86 -1.27 2.50
N ALA A 60 4.13 -0.94 2.77
CA ALA A 60 5.15 -0.92 1.72
C ALA A 60 5.34 -2.30 1.06
N VAL A 61 5.36 -3.38 1.84
CA VAL A 61 5.44 -4.74 1.31
C VAL A 61 4.21 -5.08 0.46
N ALA A 62 3.00 -4.75 0.92
CA ALA A 62 1.78 -4.96 0.15
C ALA A 62 1.79 -4.15 -1.16
N MET A 63 2.35 -2.94 -1.14
CA MET A 63 2.48 -2.13 -2.34
C MET A 63 3.43 -2.77 -3.36
N VAL A 64 4.59 -3.24 -2.91
CA VAL A 64 5.54 -3.92 -3.80
C VAL A 64 4.93 -5.19 -4.38
N GLN A 65 4.22 -5.98 -3.59
CA GLN A 65 3.55 -7.18 -4.11
C GLN A 65 2.50 -6.83 -5.18
N ASP A 66 1.63 -5.86 -4.91
CA ASP A 66 0.66 -5.36 -5.90
C ASP A 66 1.35 -4.91 -7.20
N ASP A 67 2.52 -4.25 -7.09
CA ASP A 67 3.26 -3.72 -8.24
C ASP A 67 3.90 -4.86 -9.07
N LEU A 68 4.40 -5.90 -8.40
CA LEU A 68 4.89 -7.11 -9.06
C LEU A 68 3.76 -7.81 -9.82
N ASP A 69 2.59 -7.99 -9.20
CA ASP A 69 1.44 -8.63 -9.83
C ASP A 69 0.97 -7.84 -11.07
N MET A 70 1.00 -6.50 -11.01
CA MET A 70 0.68 -5.64 -12.15
C MET A 70 1.70 -5.79 -13.28
N HIS A 71 3.00 -5.86 -12.96
CA HIS A 71 4.05 -6.10 -13.94
C HIS A 71 3.93 -7.48 -14.60
N GLU A 72 3.65 -8.54 -13.84
CA GLU A 72 3.45 -9.90 -14.38
C GLU A 72 2.28 -9.94 -15.38
N ARG A 73 1.23 -9.15 -15.15
CA ARG A 73 0.08 -9.02 -16.04
C ARG A 73 0.29 -8.02 -17.18
N GLN A 74 1.49 -7.43 -17.30
CA GLN A 74 1.81 -6.38 -18.27
C GLN A 74 0.89 -5.16 -18.15
N MET A 75 0.38 -4.89 -16.95
CA MET A 75 -0.53 -3.79 -16.65
C MET A 75 0.27 -2.57 -16.21
N SER A 76 0.56 -1.68 -17.15
CA SER A 76 1.35 -0.47 -16.92
C SER A 76 0.65 0.76 -17.49
N LEU A 77 1.25 1.93 -17.31
CA LEU A 77 0.72 3.15 -17.88
C LEU A 77 0.75 3.14 -19.41
N LEU A 78 1.61 2.32 -20.04
CA LEU A 78 1.51 2.07 -21.48
C LEU A 78 0.15 1.46 -21.86
N THR A 79 -0.35 0.49 -21.10
CA THR A 79 -1.68 -0.10 -21.31
C THR A 79 -2.78 0.96 -21.21
N VAL A 80 -2.64 1.91 -20.28
CA VAL A 80 -3.58 3.04 -20.13
C VAL A 80 -3.48 3.98 -21.32
N TYR A 81 -2.28 4.24 -21.85
CA TYR A 81 -2.08 5.04 -23.04
C TYR A 81 -2.82 4.43 -24.23
N GLU A 82 -2.54 3.17 -24.55
CA GLU A 82 -3.13 2.45 -25.69
C GLU A 82 -4.66 2.40 -25.59
N LEU A 83 -5.19 2.15 -24.39
CA LEU A 83 -6.63 2.10 -24.14
C LEU A 83 -7.33 3.45 -24.32
N LEU A 84 -6.67 4.55 -23.94
CA LEU A 84 -7.24 5.89 -23.93
C LEU A 84 -6.90 6.72 -25.18
N ASP A 85 -6.06 6.23 -26.09
CA ASP A 85 -5.70 6.91 -27.34
C ASP A 85 -6.84 6.83 -28.39
N GLY A 86 -7.67 5.79 -28.32
CA GLY A 86 -8.87 5.63 -29.14
C GLY A 86 -10.13 6.29 -28.57
N VAL A 87 -11.30 5.70 -28.86
CA VAL A 87 -12.59 6.09 -28.27
C VAL A 87 -13.04 4.99 -27.31
N PRO A 88 -12.51 4.95 -26.08
CA PRO A 88 -12.85 3.91 -25.12
C PRO A 88 -14.32 4.05 -24.68
N THR A 89 -15.03 2.92 -24.64
CA THR A 89 -16.37 2.82 -24.07
C THR A 89 -16.32 2.11 -22.73
N TYR A 90 -17.37 2.18 -21.93
CA TYR A 90 -17.42 1.44 -20.66
C TYR A 90 -17.18 -0.06 -20.89
N LYS A 91 -17.85 -0.65 -21.88
CA LYS A 91 -17.74 -2.08 -22.20
C LYS A 91 -16.31 -2.52 -22.47
N SER A 92 -15.56 -1.76 -23.28
CA SER A 92 -14.22 -2.18 -23.70
C SER A 92 -13.12 -1.92 -22.67
N SER A 93 -13.34 -1.05 -21.67
CA SER A 93 -12.24 -0.49 -20.89
C SER A 93 -12.41 -0.56 -19.36
N HIS A 94 -13.63 -0.78 -18.86
CA HIS A 94 -13.91 -0.63 -17.42
C HIS A 94 -13.10 -1.59 -16.54
N GLU A 95 -12.95 -2.85 -16.94
CA GLU A 95 -12.21 -3.86 -16.16
C GLU A 95 -10.74 -3.45 -16.03
N THR A 96 -10.10 -3.13 -17.16
CA THR A 96 -8.69 -2.70 -17.21
C THR A 96 -8.45 -1.44 -16.40
N LEU A 97 -9.27 -0.40 -16.58
CA LEU A 97 -9.09 0.88 -15.88
C LEU A 97 -9.25 0.76 -14.36
N LEU A 98 -10.13 -0.11 -13.89
CA LEU A 98 -10.39 -0.29 -12.45
C LEU A 98 -9.34 -1.15 -11.73
N GLN A 99 -8.48 -1.87 -12.46
CA GLN A 99 -7.35 -2.61 -11.86
C GLN A 99 -6.24 -1.68 -11.37
N PHE A 100 -6.06 -0.52 -12.00
CA PHE A 100 -5.03 0.44 -11.59
C PHE A 100 -5.32 1.04 -10.22
N LYS A 101 -4.30 1.02 -9.37
CA LYS A 101 -4.34 1.62 -8.03
C LYS A 101 -3.60 2.95 -8.01
N GLN A 102 -3.98 3.80 -7.07
CA GLN A 102 -3.28 5.05 -6.84
C GLN A 102 -1.96 4.82 -6.07
N PHE A 103 -0.97 5.65 -6.37
CA PHE A 103 0.28 5.71 -5.62
C PHE A 103 0.03 6.30 -4.23
N MET A 104 0.51 5.60 -3.20
CA MET A 104 0.33 6.00 -1.80
C MET A 104 1.68 6.44 -1.22
N PHE A 105 1.75 7.70 -0.78
CA PHE A 105 2.94 8.18 -0.10
C PHE A 105 2.91 7.82 1.39
N ALA A 106 4.03 7.30 1.92
CA ALA A 106 4.18 7.01 3.35
C ALA A 106 4.19 8.27 4.24
N SER A 107 4.47 9.42 3.64
CA SER A 107 4.48 10.74 4.26
C SER A 107 4.06 11.79 3.24
N LYS A 108 3.71 13.00 3.69
CA LYS A 108 3.38 14.10 2.78
C LYS A 108 4.52 14.31 1.76
N PRO A 109 4.26 14.21 0.44
CA PRO A 109 5.32 14.34 -0.56
C PRO A 109 5.86 15.77 -0.59
N LYS A 110 7.15 15.89 -0.89
CA LYS A 110 7.75 17.18 -1.22
C LYS A 110 7.11 17.74 -2.50
N PRO A 111 7.08 19.06 -2.70
CA PRO A 111 6.57 19.64 -3.94
C PRO A 111 7.31 19.09 -5.17
N PRO A 112 6.61 18.80 -6.27
CA PRO A 112 7.24 18.44 -7.54
C PRO A 112 8.21 19.53 -8.02
N ILE A 113 9.25 19.12 -8.72
CA ILE A 113 10.24 20.02 -9.32
C ILE A 113 10.13 19.89 -10.84
N ALA A 114 9.89 21.00 -11.52
CA ALA A 114 9.81 21.03 -12.98
C ALA A 114 11.20 21.25 -13.58
N HIS A 115 11.53 20.45 -14.59
CA HIS A 115 12.78 20.52 -15.35
C HIS A 115 12.47 20.51 -16.85
N GLU A 116 13.36 21.09 -17.66
CA GLU A 116 13.38 20.80 -19.09
C GLU A 116 14.04 19.43 -19.31
N ILE A 117 13.45 18.58 -20.14
CA ILE A 117 13.94 17.22 -20.42
C ILE A 117 15.40 17.25 -20.90
N ALA A 118 15.73 18.19 -21.81
CA ALA A 118 17.08 18.35 -22.36
C ALA A 118 18.14 18.77 -21.31
N LYS A 119 17.71 19.23 -20.13
CA LYS A 119 18.60 19.68 -19.04
C LYS A 119 18.69 18.67 -17.89
N LEU A 120 18.05 17.52 -18.03
CA LEU A 120 18.14 16.46 -17.02
C LEU A 120 19.54 15.83 -17.04
N PRO A 121 20.16 15.59 -15.87
CA PRO A 121 21.41 14.87 -15.81
C PRO A 121 21.20 13.41 -16.20
N PRO A 122 22.21 12.72 -16.78
CA PRO A 122 22.11 11.31 -17.14
C PRO A 122 21.75 10.39 -15.94
N THR A 123 22.03 10.82 -14.72
CA THR A 123 21.71 10.11 -13.47
C THR A 123 20.23 10.16 -13.09
N LYS A 124 19.41 10.97 -13.77
CA LYS A 124 17.97 11.09 -13.54
C LYS A 124 17.21 10.81 -14.84
N PRO A 125 17.19 9.54 -15.30
CA PRO A 125 16.45 9.19 -16.50
C PRO A 125 14.95 9.42 -16.31
N LEU A 126 14.26 9.70 -17.42
CA LEU A 126 12.81 9.71 -17.44
C LEU A 126 12.29 8.29 -17.23
N MET A 127 11.34 8.16 -16.31
CA MET A 127 10.61 6.92 -16.12
C MET A 127 9.74 6.64 -17.34
N ARG A 128 9.87 5.44 -17.90
CA ARG A 128 9.13 5.05 -19.09
C ARG A 128 7.71 4.60 -18.71
N PRO A 129 6.68 4.79 -19.56
CA PRO A 129 5.31 4.40 -19.23
C PRO A 129 5.15 2.93 -18.83
N GLU A 130 5.99 2.03 -19.38
CA GLU A 130 5.98 0.59 -19.09
C GLU A 130 6.44 0.27 -17.66
N GLU A 131 7.22 1.16 -17.06
CA GLU A 131 7.75 1.04 -15.70
C GLU A 131 6.77 1.57 -14.65
N VAL A 132 5.66 2.18 -15.08
CA VAL A 132 4.71 2.86 -14.20
C VAL A 132 3.45 2.02 -14.03
N VAL A 133 3.29 1.37 -12.87
CA VAL A 133 2.13 0.52 -12.57
C VAL A 133 1.10 1.18 -11.64
N ARG A 134 1.41 2.37 -11.10
CA ARG A 134 0.51 3.13 -10.22
C ARG A 134 0.21 4.51 -10.76
N ILE A 135 -1.03 4.94 -10.57
CA ILE A 135 -1.49 6.27 -10.98
C ILE A 135 -1.28 7.27 -9.86
N PHE A 136 -0.75 8.46 -10.16
CA PHE A 136 -0.64 9.49 -9.14
C PHE A 136 -2.01 9.94 -8.60
N PRO A 137 -2.11 10.24 -7.30
CA PRO A 137 -3.32 10.82 -6.75
C PRO A 137 -3.59 12.20 -7.38
N MET A 138 -4.86 12.54 -7.56
CA MET A 138 -5.28 13.77 -8.28
C MET A 138 -4.67 15.03 -7.66
N GLU A 139 -4.50 15.07 -6.34
CA GLU A 139 -3.88 16.18 -5.62
C GLU A 139 -2.42 16.38 -6.02
N LEU A 140 -1.68 15.31 -6.31
CA LEU A 140 -0.31 15.41 -6.81
C LEU A 140 -0.29 15.89 -8.25
N ILE A 141 -1.16 15.35 -9.11
CA ILE A 141 -1.29 15.75 -10.51
C ILE A 141 -1.58 17.26 -10.60
N ASN A 142 -2.46 17.78 -9.74
CA ASN A 142 -2.75 19.22 -9.68
C ASN A 142 -1.53 20.05 -9.27
N LYS A 143 -0.71 19.56 -8.33
CA LYS A 143 0.56 20.23 -7.97
C LYS A 143 1.56 20.21 -9.13
N CYS A 144 1.64 19.11 -9.88
CA CYS A 144 2.48 19.02 -11.08
C CYS A 144 2.05 20.05 -12.13
N THR A 145 0.74 20.14 -12.42
CA THR A 145 0.20 21.15 -13.35
C THR A 145 0.54 22.56 -12.91
N ALA A 146 0.35 22.90 -11.63
CA ALA A 146 0.73 24.21 -11.11
C ALA A 146 2.24 24.49 -11.25
N LYS A 147 3.09 23.48 -11.10
CA LYS A 147 4.55 23.61 -11.29
C LYS A 147 4.94 23.83 -12.76
N VAL A 148 4.26 23.16 -13.70
CA VAL A 148 4.44 23.40 -15.14
C VAL A 148 4.07 24.85 -15.49
N THR A 149 2.89 25.31 -15.07
CA THR A 149 2.45 26.69 -15.31
C THR A 149 3.42 27.72 -14.72
N ALA A 150 3.85 27.51 -13.47
CA ALA A 150 4.82 28.40 -12.83
C ALA A 150 6.19 28.39 -13.51
N TYR A 151 6.59 27.27 -14.12
CA TYR A 151 7.83 27.17 -14.87
C TYR A 151 7.75 27.94 -16.19
N GLN A 152 6.67 27.75 -16.96
CA GLN A 152 6.44 28.44 -18.22
C GLN A 152 6.29 29.96 -18.04
N ALA A 153 5.67 30.39 -16.95
CA ALA A 153 5.60 31.81 -16.60
C ALA A 153 6.99 32.46 -16.42
N LYS A 154 7.98 31.68 -15.93
CA LYS A 154 9.37 32.14 -15.77
C LYS A 154 10.21 32.00 -17.03
N LYS A 155 9.88 31.02 -17.89
CA LYS A 155 10.61 30.71 -19.12
C LYS A 155 9.64 30.63 -20.29
N GLN A 156 9.22 31.80 -20.76
CA GLN A 156 8.32 31.93 -21.90
C GLN A 156 8.86 31.18 -23.13
N GLY A 157 7.96 30.52 -23.85
CA GLY A 157 8.30 29.71 -25.04
C GLY A 157 8.64 28.23 -24.74
N THR A 158 8.72 27.81 -23.47
CA THR A 158 8.93 26.39 -23.14
C THR A 158 7.65 25.58 -23.41
N LEU A 159 7.75 24.59 -24.32
CA LEU A 159 6.64 23.70 -24.63
C LEU A 159 6.37 22.73 -23.47
N GLU A 160 5.10 22.49 -23.15
CA GLU A 160 4.72 21.56 -22.07
C GLU A 160 5.26 20.14 -22.27
N MET A 161 5.40 19.69 -23.52
CA MET A 161 5.90 18.36 -23.86
C MET A 161 7.41 18.21 -23.60
N GLN A 162 8.14 19.31 -23.49
CA GLN A 162 9.57 19.33 -23.19
C GLN A 162 9.85 19.37 -21.69
N LEU A 163 8.80 19.35 -20.85
CA LEU A 163 8.92 19.42 -19.41
C LEU A 163 8.81 18.05 -18.76
N ALA A 164 9.58 17.89 -17.69
CA ALA A 164 9.57 16.75 -16.82
C ALA A 164 9.35 17.19 -15.37
N LEU A 165 8.73 16.31 -14.59
CA LEU A 165 8.37 16.52 -13.21
C LEU A 165 9.12 15.50 -12.36
N GLU A 166 10.06 15.99 -11.56
CA GLU A 166 10.71 15.20 -10.53
C GLU A 166 9.82 15.13 -9.30
N ILE A 167 9.42 13.90 -8.96
CA ILE A 167 8.72 13.55 -7.73
C ILE A 167 9.77 12.95 -6.79
N VAL A 168 10.17 13.72 -5.78
CA VAL A 168 11.27 13.35 -4.87
C VAL A 168 10.99 12.01 -4.19
N GLY A 169 11.92 11.06 -4.36
CA GLY A 169 11.81 9.71 -3.81
C GLY A 169 10.97 8.74 -4.65
N VAL A 170 10.48 9.16 -5.83
CA VAL A 170 9.73 8.31 -6.76
C VAL A 170 10.43 8.26 -8.12
N GLY A 171 10.73 9.41 -8.73
CA GLY A 171 11.39 9.46 -10.03
C GLY A 171 11.08 10.72 -10.83
N VAL A 172 11.53 10.76 -12.08
CA VAL A 172 11.28 11.87 -13.01
C VAL A 172 10.33 11.41 -14.11
N PHE A 173 9.25 12.15 -14.33
CA PHE A 173 8.18 11.78 -15.25
C PHE A 173 8.00 12.86 -16.32
N ALA A 174 7.76 12.47 -17.57
CA ALA A 174 7.37 13.45 -18.58
C ALA A 174 6.03 14.09 -18.22
N ASN A 175 5.81 15.35 -18.58
CA ASN A 175 4.54 16.02 -18.33
C ASN A 175 3.37 15.30 -19.06
N SER A 176 3.63 14.74 -20.25
CA SER A 176 2.66 13.89 -20.98
C SER A 176 2.22 12.67 -20.18
N THR A 177 3.14 12.00 -19.47
CA THR A 177 2.84 10.89 -18.55
C THR A 177 1.91 11.34 -17.42
N VAL A 178 2.17 12.50 -16.81
CA VAL A 178 1.31 13.05 -15.75
C VAL A 178 -0.06 13.46 -16.30
N ALA A 179 -0.13 13.99 -17.52
CA ALA A 179 -1.37 14.32 -18.20
C ALA A 179 -2.19 13.05 -18.53
N LEU A 180 -1.54 11.95 -18.91
CA LEU A 180 -2.20 10.66 -19.12
C LEU A 180 -2.82 10.12 -17.82
N MET A 181 -2.11 10.23 -16.69
CA MET A 181 -2.67 9.89 -15.38
C MET A 181 -3.92 10.73 -15.05
N ARG A 182 -3.94 12.02 -15.46
CA ARG A 182 -5.14 12.87 -15.32
C ARG A 182 -6.31 12.35 -16.17
N LYS A 183 -6.06 11.96 -17.42
CA LYS A 183 -7.08 11.34 -18.29
C LYS A 183 -7.64 10.06 -17.66
N TRP A 184 -6.77 9.21 -17.08
CA TRP A 184 -7.21 8.02 -16.34
C TRP A 184 -8.16 8.37 -15.20
N HIS A 185 -7.91 9.44 -14.43
CA HIS A 185 -8.84 9.84 -13.35
C HIS A 185 -10.22 10.24 -13.89
N THR A 186 -10.28 10.93 -15.03
CA THR A 186 -11.55 11.27 -15.69
C THR A 186 -12.27 10.00 -16.12
N ALA A 187 -11.58 9.13 -16.86
CA ALA A 187 -12.10 7.84 -17.33
C ALA A 187 -12.62 6.97 -16.17
N ALA A 188 -11.81 6.80 -15.12
CA ALA A 188 -12.15 6.00 -13.95
C ALA A 188 -13.36 6.57 -13.17
N LYS A 189 -13.54 7.89 -13.14
CA LYS A 189 -14.74 8.51 -12.55
C LYS A 189 -15.98 8.20 -13.37
N THR A 190 -15.91 8.34 -14.70
CA THR A 190 -17.01 8.02 -15.61
C THR A 190 -17.39 6.55 -15.51
N VAL A 191 -16.40 5.65 -15.58
CA VAL A 191 -16.57 4.21 -15.39
C VAL A 191 -17.28 3.89 -14.07
N LYS A 192 -16.85 4.49 -12.96
CA LYS A 192 -17.49 4.26 -11.65
C LYS A 192 -18.95 4.74 -11.62
N LYS A 193 -19.29 5.82 -12.31
CA LYS A 193 -20.67 6.30 -12.42
C LYS A 193 -21.53 5.34 -13.23
N ILE A 194 -21.06 4.91 -14.40
CA ILE A 194 -21.78 3.94 -15.24
C ILE A 194 -21.98 2.62 -14.51
N LYS A 195 -20.94 2.09 -13.86
CA LYS A 195 -21.03 0.88 -13.03
C LYS A 195 -22.10 0.98 -11.95
N ARG A 196 -22.17 2.13 -11.25
CA ARG A 196 -23.21 2.39 -10.24
C ARG A 196 -24.61 2.44 -10.85
N ALA A 197 -24.77 3.07 -12.01
CA ALA A 197 -26.04 3.11 -12.71
C ALA A 197 -26.51 1.71 -13.12
N LEU A 198 -25.63 0.90 -13.73
CA LEU A 198 -25.92 -0.49 -14.09
C LEU A 198 -26.28 -1.34 -12.87
N THR A 199 -25.56 -1.17 -11.76
CA THR A 199 -25.86 -1.88 -10.50
C THR A 199 -27.22 -1.47 -9.94
N TRP A 200 -27.58 -0.19 -10.03
CA TRP A 200 -28.88 0.30 -9.58
C TRP A 200 -30.02 -0.24 -10.44
N ILE A 201 -29.88 -0.24 -11.78
CA ILE A 201 -30.88 -0.80 -12.70
C ILE A 201 -31.13 -2.28 -12.36
N ALA A 202 -30.06 -3.06 -12.17
CA ALA A 202 -30.16 -4.48 -11.83
C ALA A 202 -30.81 -4.76 -10.45
N GLN A 203 -30.94 -3.75 -9.59
CA GLN A 203 -31.61 -3.85 -8.28
C GLN A 203 -33.08 -3.43 -8.32
N LEU A 204 -33.56 -2.84 -9.42
CA LEU A 204 -34.95 -2.45 -9.55
C LEU A 204 -35.83 -3.70 -9.69
N ASP A 205 -36.86 -3.77 -8.84
CA ASP A 205 -37.90 -4.79 -8.95
C ASP A 205 -39.07 -4.21 -9.77
N PHE A 206 -39.11 -4.56 -11.05
CA PHE A 206 -40.18 -4.15 -11.98
C PHE A 206 -41.50 -4.90 -11.73
N THR A 207 -41.51 -5.94 -10.88
CA THR A 207 -42.68 -6.79 -10.64
C THR A 207 -43.53 -6.36 -9.44
N ARG A 208 -43.03 -5.43 -8.61
CA ARG A 208 -43.60 -5.16 -7.27
C ARG A 208 -44.75 -4.16 -7.18
N TYR A 209 -45.36 -3.75 -8.29
CA TYR A 209 -46.37 -2.69 -8.29
C TYR A 209 -47.80 -3.25 -8.32
N GLY A 210 -48.53 -3.09 -7.22
CA GLY A 210 -49.94 -3.51 -7.08
C GLY A 210 -50.96 -2.60 -7.79
N ASN A 211 -50.51 -1.57 -8.50
CA ASN A 211 -51.37 -0.65 -9.25
C ASN A 211 -50.91 -0.62 -10.72
N SER A 212 -51.78 -1.08 -11.62
CA SER A 212 -51.52 -1.14 -13.07
C SER A 212 -51.23 0.22 -13.70
N SER A 213 -51.66 1.33 -13.08
CA SER A 213 -51.39 2.69 -13.57
C SER A 213 -49.93 3.13 -13.43
N PHE A 214 -49.10 2.40 -12.66
CA PHE A 214 -47.67 2.70 -12.46
C PHE A 214 -46.77 1.55 -12.95
N TYR A 215 -47.29 0.64 -13.76
CA TYR A 215 -46.48 -0.42 -14.36
C TYR A 215 -45.47 0.18 -15.34
N ILE A 216 -44.19 -0.10 -15.11
CA ILE A 216 -43.09 0.27 -16.00
C ILE A 216 -42.39 -1.03 -16.39
N GLU A 217 -42.30 -1.30 -17.68
CA GLU A 217 -41.57 -2.45 -18.21
C GLU A 217 -40.05 -2.19 -18.16
N GLU A 218 -39.28 -3.26 -17.91
CA GLU A 218 -37.82 -3.17 -18.00
C GLU A 218 -37.41 -2.92 -19.45
N ASP A 219 -36.63 -1.86 -19.68
CA ASP A 219 -36.06 -1.57 -21.00
C ASP A 219 -34.64 -2.16 -21.12
N PRO A 220 -34.44 -3.25 -21.89
CA PRO A 220 -33.14 -3.87 -22.06
C PRO A 220 -32.15 -3.02 -22.88
N ALA A 221 -32.63 -1.97 -23.57
CA ALA A 221 -31.76 -1.07 -24.33
C ALA A 221 -30.95 -0.13 -23.42
N ILE A 222 -31.45 0.23 -22.24
CA ILE A 222 -30.78 1.19 -21.34
C ILE A 222 -29.41 0.68 -20.87
N PRO A 223 -29.26 -0.56 -20.34
CA PRO A 223 -27.93 -1.08 -19.98
C PRO A 223 -26.97 -1.12 -21.16
N THR A 224 -27.44 -1.56 -22.33
CA THR A 224 -26.64 -1.64 -23.56
C THR A 224 -26.14 -0.26 -23.98
N LEU A 225 -27.00 0.77 -23.91
CA LEU A 225 -26.63 2.14 -24.20
C LEU A 225 -25.56 2.64 -23.24
N LEU A 226 -25.74 2.43 -21.93
CA LEU A 226 -24.78 2.84 -20.89
C LEU A 226 -23.41 2.18 -21.09
N GLU A 227 -23.38 0.91 -21.50
CA GLU A 227 -22.14 0.19 -21.81
C GLU A 227 -21.39 0.77 -23.03
N SER A 228 -22.13 1.32 -23.99
CA SER A 228 -21.57 1.90 -25.22
C SER A 228 -21.09 3.35 -25.09
N LEU A 229 -21.36 4.00 -23.95
CA LEU A 229 -20.99 5.40 -23.75
C LEU A 229 -19.46 5.59 -23.75
N PRO A 230 -18.95 6.61 -24.46
CA PRO A 230 -17.56 7.04 -24.33
C PRO A 230 -17.25 7.48 -22.90
N ILE A 231 -16.03 7.20 -22.44
CA ILE A 231 -15.64 7.46 -21.04
C ILE A 231 -14.69 8.65 -20.83
N LEU A 232 -14.19 9.26 -21.91
CA LEU A 232 -13.32 10.43 -21.91
C LEU A 232 -14.08 11.72 -22.22
#